data_AF-A0A2V7QU00-F1
#
_entry.id   AF-A0A2V7QU00-F1
#
_cell.length_a   1.000
_cell.length_b   1.000
_cell.length_c   1.000
_cell.angle_alpha   90.00
_cell.angle_beta   90.00
_cell.angle_gamma   90.00
#
_symmetry.space_group_name_H-M   'P 1'
#
loop_
_entity.id
_entity.type
_entity.pdbx_description
1 polymer ?
#
loop_
_entity_poly.entity_id
_entity_poly.type
_entity_poly.pdbx_seq_one_letter_code
_entity_poly.pdbx_strand_id
1 'polypeptide(L)'
;MNGRVRWALTEASSAALALALLIWSLTPVYNMLLIALDRDEGDIEFEGILWPPDPSLHSFYTVLTQGHWLLEDFWHQFGNSFFIGLMTMFLTVLIGSLAGFAFIVAANVTFATPYAILILQQYARLIPIELDQAAQIDGASPAQVYRRIYLPLMAPALAAVGTFALLLAWNEYLYQYVLLSSTRNMTVAIAIAQFFNSDEAPWNYMMATAILYALPPIVIFYALRRFMATGLTRGAVRG
;
A
#
# COMPACT_ATOMS: atom_id res chain seq x y z
N MET A 1 -44.25 -14.55 -9.32
CA MET A 1 -44.04 -13.73 -8.10
C MET A 1 -43.63 -12.33 -8.53
N ASN A 2 -44.45 -11.31 -8.23
CA ASN A 2 -44.25 -9.92 -8.67
C ASN A 2 -42.92 -9.35 -8.16
N GLY A 3 -42.21 -8.61 -9.02
CA GLY A 3 -40.91 -7.99 -8.69
C GLY A 3 -40.96 -7.10 -7.43
N ARG A 4 -42.11 -6.50 -7.13
CA ARG A 4 -42.37 -5.73 -5.90
C ARG A 4 -42.31 -6.58 -4.62
N VAL A 5 -42.80 -7.82 -4.68
CA VAL A 5 -42.77 -8.74 -3.52
C VAL A 5 -41.35 -9.25 -3.29
N ARG A 6 -40.59 -9.54 -4.36
CA ARG A 6 -39.17 -9.92 -4.24
C ARG A 6 -38.32 -8.79 -3.66
N TRP A 7 -38.54 -7.55 -4.11
CA TRP A 7 -37.85 -6.37 -3.58
C TRP A 7 -38.16 -6.13 -2.08
N ALA A 8 -39.43 -6.18 -1.70
CA ALA A 8 -39.84 -6.02 -0.29
C ALA A 8 -39.30 -7.15 0.60
N LEU A 9 -39.26 -8.40 0.11
CA LEU A 9 -38.68 -9.53 0.82
C LEU A 9 -37.16 -9.39 0.97
N THR A 10 -36.45 -8.92 -0.06
CA THR A 10 -35.00 -8.70 0.04
C THR A 10 -34.67 -7.58 1.02
N GLU A 11 -35.42 -6.48 1.01
CA GLU A 11 -35.21 -5.34 1.91
C GLU A 11 -35.53 -5.69 3.37
N ALA A 12 -36.65 -6.41 3.59
CA ALA A 12 -37.00 -6.95 4.89
C ALA A 12 -35.94 -7.94 5.40
N SER A 13 -35.42 -8.81 4.53
CA SER A 13 -34.35 -9.75 4.90
C SER A 13 -33.02 -9.06 5.23
N SER A 14 -32.65 -8.02 4.48
CA SER A 14 -31.44 -7.23 4.76
C SER A 14 -31.59 -6.43 6.05
N ALA A 15 -32.76 -5.87 6.32
CA ALA A 15 -33.05 -5.15 7.56
C ALA A 15 -33.03 -6.09 8.77
N ALA A 16 -33.62 -7.28 8.65
CA ALA A 16 -33.58 -8.30 9.71
C ALA A 16 -32.15 -8.79 9.98
N LEU A 17 -31.35 -8.99 8.93
CA LEU A 17 -29.94 -9.37 9.06
C LEU A 17 -29.12 -8.24 9.71
N ALA A 18 -29.33 -6.98 9.29
CA ALA A 18 -28.68 -5.83 9.90
C ALA A 18 -29.02 -5.69 11.39
N LEU A 19 -30.28 -5.91 11.76
CA LEU A 19 -30.71 -5.91 13.16
C LEU A 19 -30.07 -7.05 13.96
N ALA A 20 -30.03 -8.26 13.40
CA ALA A 20 -29.40 -9.41 14.04
C ALA A 20 -27.88 -9.18 14.25
N LEU A 21 -27.19 -8.61 13.24
CA LEU A 21 -25.79 -8.25 13.33
C LEU A 21 -25.55 -7.12 14.34
N LEU A 22 -26.43 -6.12 14.39
CA LEU A 22 -26.35 -5.03 15.36
C LEU A 22 -26.49 -5.56 16.78
N ILE A 23 -27.51 -6.38 17.05
CA ILE A 23 -27.69 -7.04 18.35
C ILE A 23 -26.44 -7.85 18.70
N TRP A 24 -25.96 -8.69 17.80
CA TRP A 24 -24.77 -9.51 18.02
C TRP A 24 -23.51 -8.68 18.28
N SER A 25 -23.34 -7.54 17.60
CA SER A 25 -22.20 -6.64 17.81
C SER A 25 -22.27 -5.85 19.13
N LEU A 26 -23.48 -5.61 19.63
CA LEU A 26 -23.70 -4.88 20.88
C LEU A 26 -23.66 -5.80 22.09
N THR A 27 -23.96 -7.10 21.95
CA THR A 27 -23.94 -8.06 23.06
C THR A 27 -22.62 -8.04 23.86
N PRO A 28 -21.42 -8.03 23.24
CA PRO A 28 -20.17 -7.93 24.00
C PRO A 28 -20.03 -6.61 24.76
N VAL A 29 -20.42 -5.48 24.15
CA VAL A 29 -20.35 -4.15 24.79
C VAL A 29 -21.33 -4.06 25.96
N TYR A 30 -22.53 -4.61 25.77
CA TYR A 30 -23.51 -4.76 26.83
C TYR A 30 -22.96 -5.59 28.00
N ASN A 31 -22.39 -6.75 27.72
CA ASN A 31 -21.80 -7.61 28.76
C ASN A 31 -20.63 -6.92 29.48
N MET A 32 -19.74 -6.23 28.75
CA MET A 32 -18.66 -5.42 29.34
C MET A 32 -19.21 -4.35 30.29
N LEU A 33 -20.30 -3.68 29.89
CA LEU A 33 -20.92 -2.64 30.71
C LEU A 33 -21.60 -3.23 31.95
N LEU A 34 -22.28 -4.37 31.85
CA LEU A 34 -22.87 -5.04 33.00
C LEU A 34 -21.81 -5.48 34.01
N ILE A 35 -20.72 -6.10 33.56
CA ILE A 35 -19.60 -6.50 34.42
C ILE A 35 -18.94 -5.27 35.05
N ALA A 36 -18.79 -4.18 34.30
CA ALA A 36 -18.23 -2.94 34.84
C ALA A 36 -19.14 -2.23 35.86
N LEU A 37 -20.45 -2.50 35.83
CA LEU A 37 -21.43 -2.00 36.80
C LEU A 37 -21.56 -2.91 38.02
N ASP A 38 -20.91 -4.06 38.03
CA ASP A 38 -20.91 -4.94 39.19
C ASP A 38 -20.18 -4.28 40.38
N ARG A 39 -20.62 -4.58 41.59
CA ARG A 39 -20.06 -4.02 42.82
C ARG A 39 -18.92 -4.86 43.35
N ASP A 40 -19.06 -6.19 43.30
CA ASP A 40 -18.16 -7.14 43.94
C ASP A 40 -17.38 -7.93 42.87
N GLU A 41 -16.10 -8.16 43.07
CA GLU A 41 -15.25 -8.83 42.07
C GLU A 41 -15.60 -10.33 41.95
N GLY A 42 -16.08 -10.77 40.77
CA GLY A 42 -16.15 -12.19 40.39
C GLY A 42 -17.47 -12.91 40.63
N ASP A 43 -18.53 -12.25 41.11
CA ASP A 43 -19.79 -12.93 41.45
C ASP A 43 -20.70 -13.17 40.24
N ILE A 44 -20.66 -12.34 39.20
CA ILE A 44 -21.65 -12.41 38.09
C ILE A 44 -21.05 -12.41 36.67
N GLU A 45 -19.73 -12.57 36.52
CA GLU A 45 -19.02 -12.42 35.24
C GLU A 45 -19.48 -13.40 34.14
N PHE A 46 -20.09 -14.54 34.50
CA PHE A 46 -20.52 -15.58 33.54
C PHE A 46 -21.88 -16.25 33.85
N GLU A 47 -22.70 -15.67 34.74
CA GLU A 47 -23.93 -16.32 35.21
C GLU A 47 -25.12 -16.21 34.24
N GLY A 48 -24.95 -15.54 33.10
CA GLY A 48 -26.03 -15.35 32.11
C GLY A 48 -27.16 -14.43 32.60
N ILE A 49 -26.89 -13.62 33.62
CA ILE A 49 -27.82 -12.66 34.18
C ILE A 49 -27.97 -11.47 33.23
N LEU A 50 -29.22 -11.06 32.97
CA LEU A 50 -29.52 -9.92 32.10
C LEU A 50 -29.26 -8.56 32.77
N TRP A 51 -29.25 -8.48 34.10
CA TRP A 51 -29.03 -7.23 34.82
C TRP A 51 -28.48 -7.49 36.23
N PRO A 52 -27.42 -6.80 36.66
CA PRO A 52 -26.83 -7.01 37.98
C PRO A 52 -27.83 -6.67 39.10
N PRO A 53 -27.88 -7.45 40.20
CA PRO A 53 -28.79 -7.20 41.31
C PRO A 53 -28.51 -5.87 42.01
N ASP A 54 -27.23 -5.48 42.13
CA ASP A 54 -26.78 -4.26 42.81
C ASP A 54 -25.84 -3.41 41.91
N PRO A 55 -26.36 -2.72 40.87
CA PRO A 55 -25.54 -1.93 39.97
C PRO A 55 -24.85 -0.77 40.69
N SER A 56 -23.55 -0.63 40.47
CA SER A 56 -22.72 0.40 41.08
C SER A 56 -21.74 1.03 40.08
N LEU A 57 -21.26 2.23 40.39
CA LEU A 57 -20.19 2.88 39.63
C LEU A 57 -18.82 2.71 40.31
N HIS A 58 -18.69 1.74 41.23
CA HIS A 58 -17.48 1.58 42.04
C HIS A 58 -16.26 1.31 41.17
N SER A 59 -16.35 0.38 40.22
CA SER A 59 -15.27 0.04 39.28
C SER A 59 -14.80 1.26 38.48
N PHE A 60 -15.74 2.08 37.97
CA PHE A 60 -15.40 3.33 37.28
C PHE A 60 -14.69 4.32 38.20
N TYR A 61 -15.18 4.50 39.43
CA TYR A 61 -14.55 5.36 40.41
C TYR A 61 -13.13 4.88 40.74
N THR A 62 -12.93 3.57 40.95
CA THR A 62 -11.63 2.96 41.22
C THR A 62 -10.65 3.15 40.06
N VAL A 63 -11.09 3.05 38.80
CA VAL A 63 -10.27 3.36 37.63
C VAL A 63 -9.90 4.84 37.57
N LEU A 64 -10.88 5.73 37.73
CA LEU A 64 -10.66 7.18 37.63
C LEU A 64 -9.74 7.71 38.73
N THR A 65 -9.84 7.14 39.94
CA THR A 65 -9.01 7.49 41.10
C THR A 65 -7.75 6.66 41.24
N GLN A 66 -7.53 5.67 40.36
CA GLN A 66 -6.38 4.77 40.39
C GLN A 66 -6.27 3.98 41.70
N GLY A 67 -7.40 3.63 42.30
CA GLY A 67 -7.49 2.99 43.61
C GLY A 67 -7.02 1.53 43.66
N HIS A 68 -6.64 0.95 42.52
CA HIS A 68 -6.14 -0.42 42.40
C HIS A 68 -4.72 -0.42 41.83
N TRP A 69 -3.85 -1.32 42.30
CA TRP A 69 -2.43 -1.37 41.93
C TRP A 69 -2.18 -1.55 40.42
N LEU A 70 -3.08 -2.23 39.71
CA LEU A 70 -3.01 -2.36 38.23
C LEU A 70 -3.28 -1.04 37.49
N LEU A 71 -3.84 -0.03 38.17
CA LEU A 71 -4.34 1.22 37.56
C LEU A 71 -3.51 2.44 37.98
N GLU A 72 -2.40 2.23 38.70
CA GLU A 72 -1.51 3.28 39.21
C GLU A 72 -1.07 4.27 38.12
N ASP A 73 -0.82 3.77 36.90
CA ASP A 73 -0.41 4.58 35.74
C ASP A 73 -1.53 4.82 34.70
N PHE A 74 -2.79 4.51 35.03
CA PHE A 74 -3.92 4.57 34.09
C PHE A 74 -3.96 5.87 33.26
N TRP A 75 -3.90 7.04 33.89
CA TRP A 75 -3.95 8.32 33.17
C TRP A 75 -2.76 8.56 32.25
N HIS A 76 -1.57 8.07 32.64
CA HIS A 76 -0.38 8.17 31.81
C HIS A 76 -0.46 7.25 30.59
N GLN A 77 -0.91 6.00 30.78
CA GLN A 77 -1.13 5.04 29.70
C GLN A 77 -2.24 5.48 28.74
N PHE A 78 -3.32 6.05 29.28
CA PHE A 78 -4.39 6.65 28.49
C PHE A 78 -3.86 7.84 27.68
N GLY A 79 -3.07 8.72 28.30
CA GLY A 79 -2.39 9.82 27.63
C GLY A 79 -1.45 9.37 26.51
N ASN A 80 -0.66 8.30 26.72
CA ASN A 80 0.21 7.71 25.72
C ASN A 80 -0.58 7.20 24.51
N SER A 81 -1.70 6.52 24.75
CA SER A 81 -2.58 6.01 23.68
C SER A 81 -3.17 7.16 22.86
N PHE A 82 -3.63 8.22 23.54
CA PHE A 82 -4.16 9.41 22.88
C PHE A 82 -3.09 10.15 22.07
N PHE A 83 -1.89 10.31 22.63
CA PHE A 83 -0.76 10.94 21.95
C PHE A 83 -0.37 10.15 20.70
N ILE A 84 -0.18 8.83 20.80
CA ILE A 84 0.15 7.98 19.66
C ILE A 84 -0.94 8.06 18.59
N GLY A 85 -2.21 7.94 18.99
CA GLY A 85 -3.34 8.02 18.05
C GLY A 85 -3.41 9.36 17.33
N LEU A 86 -3.35 10.47 18.06
CA LEU A 86 -3.40 11.81 17.48
C LEU A 86 -2.17 12.13 16.63
N MET A 87 -0.97 11.77 17.07
CA MET A 87 0.24 11.98 16.29
C MET A 87 0.22 11.16 15.02
N THR A 88 -0.22 9.90 15.08
CA THR A 88 -0.37 9.04 13.90
C THR A 88 -1.39 9.64 12.95
N MET A 89 -2.56 10.08 13.43
CA MET A 89 -3.57 10.76 12.61
C MET A 89 -3.01 12.02 11.96
N PHE A 90 -2.40 12.91 12.75
CA PHE A 90 -1.86 14.18 12.27
C PHE A 90 -0.76 13.98 11.24
N LEU A 91 0.23 13.14 11.53
CA LEU A 91 1.32 12.85 10.61
C LEU A 91 0.83 12.14 9.35
N THR A 92 -0.13 11.21 9.46
CA THR A 92 -0.72 10.53 8.29
C THR A 92 -1.42 11.53 7.38
N VAL A 93 -2.22 12.46 7.92
CA VAL A 93 -2.90 13.49 7.14
C VAL A 93 -1.91 14.48 6.54
N LEU A 94 -0.92 14.94 7.30
CA LEU A 94 0.10 15.88 6.84
C LEU A 94 0.96 15.27 5.72
N ILE A 95 1.49 14.07 5.94
CA ILE A 95 2.35 13.37 4.99
C ILE A 95 1.53 12.92 3.78
N GLY A 96 0.33 12.37 3.99
CA GLY A 96 -0.56 11.95 2.91
C GLY A 96 -1.00 13.10 1.99
N SER A 97 -1.22 14.31 2.54
CA SER A 97 -1.62 15.48 1.75
C SER A 97 -0.45 16.13 0.99
N LEU A 98 0.77 16.07 1.51
CA LEU A 98 1.94 16.76 0.92
C LEU A 98 2.83 15.86 0.06
N ALA A 99 2.88 14.56 0.32
CA ALA A 99 3.87 13.66 -0.26
C ALA A 99 3.31 12.66 -1.28
N GLY A 100 2.11 12.87 -1.82
CA GLY A 100 1.47 11.96 -2.79
C GLY A 100 2.39 11.55 -3.95
N PHE A 101 3.12 12.50 -4.55
CA PHE A 101 4.11 12.20 -5.59
C PHE A 101 5.25 11.31 -5.11
N ALA A 102 5.82 11.60 -3.94
CA ALA A 102 6.92 10.83 -3.39
C ALA A 102 6.47 9.39 -3.08
N PHE A 103 5.25 9.21 -2.55
CA PHE A 103 4.67 7.90 -2.31
C PHE A 103 4.40 7.11 -3.57
N ILE A 104 3.92 7.75 -4.64
CA ILE A 104 3.72 7.07 -5.92
C ILE A 104 5.05 6.58 -6.48
N VAL A 105 6.10 7.43 -6.43
CA VAL A 105 7.44 7.02 -6.87
C VAL A 105 7.95 5.87 -6.00
N ALA A 106 7.85 5.98 -4.67
CA ALA A 106 8.27 4.94 -3.75
C ALA A 106 7.51 3.62 -3.99
N ALA A 107 6.19 3.66 -4.15
CA ALA A 107 5.36 2.49 -4.42
C ALA A 107 5.75 1.81 -5.74
N ASN A 108 5.93 2.58 -6.82
CA ASN A 108 6.37 2.04 -8.11
C ASN A 108 7.77 1.40 -8.02
N VAL A 109 8.69 2.02 -7.28
CA VAL A 109 10.01 1.43 -7.01
C VAL A 109 9.84 0.12 -6.23
N THR A 110 9.01 0.08 -5.19
CA THR A 110 8.73 -1.13 -4.42
C THR A 110 8.17 -2.25 -5.31
N PHE A 111 7.27 -1.96 -6.24
CA PHE A 111 6.72 -2.96 -7.15
C PHE A 111 7.70 -3.42 -8.24
N ALA A 112 8.54 -2.52 -8.76
CA ALA A 112 9.53 -2.85 -9.79
C ALA A 112 10.73 -3.63 -9.23
N THR A 113 11.09 -3.40 -7.97
CA THR A 113 12.32 -3.89 -7.35
C THR A 113 12.43 -5.42 -7.30
N PRO A 114 11.40 -6.20 -6.91
CA PRO A 114 11.49 -7.67 -6.89
C PRO A 114 11.84 -8.24 -8.27
N TYR A 115 11.19 -7.74 -9.33
CA TYR A 115 11.49 -8.16 -10.70
C TYR A 115 12.92 -7.76 -11.12
N ALA A 116 13.32 -6.53 -10.80
CA ALA A 116 14.68 -6.05 -11.03
C ALA A 116 15.73 -6.97 -10.39
N ILE A 117 15.55 -7.32 -9.11
CA ILE A 117 16.46 -8.20 -8.37
C ILE A 117 16.54 -9.56 -9.05
N LEU A 118 15.40 -10.17 -9.40
CA LEU A 118 15.37 -11.49 -10.03
C LEU A 118 16.15 -11.51 -11.35
N ILE A 119 15.89 -10.54 -12.24
CA ILE A 119 16.55 -10.47 -13.55
C ILE A 119 18.03 -10.15 -13.42
N LEU A 120 18.39 -9.18 -12.57
CA LEU A 120 19.78 -8.79 -12.38
C LEU A 120 20.60 -9.92 -11.72
N GLN A 121 20.01 -10.69 -10.80
CA GLN A 121 20.66 -11.87 -10.23
C GLN A 121 20.87 -12.96 -11.28
N GLN A 122 19.89 -13.23 -12.14
CA GLN A 122 20.04 -14.21 -13.23
C GLN A 122 21.16 -13.80 -14.18
N TYR A 123 21.25 -12.51 -14.53
CA TYR A 123 22.31 -12.00 -15.39
C TYR A 123 23.68 -11.98 -14.73
N ALA A 124 23.76 -11.63 -13.45
CA ALA A 124 25.02 -11.60 -12.71
C ALA A 124 25.68 -12.99 -12.65
N ARG A 125 24.89 -14.07 -12.58
CA ARG A 125 25.39 -15.46 -12.62
C ARG A 125 26.04 -15.85 -13.94
N LEU A 126 25.80 -15.09 -15.02
CA LEU A 126 26.43 -15.32 -16.32
C LEU A 126 27.83 -14.69 -16.41
N ILE A 127 28.20 -13.84 -15.45
CA ILE A 127 29.50 -13.18 -15.42
C ILE A 127 30.52 -14.15 -14.79
N PRO A 128 31.59 -14.52 -15.51
CA PRO A 128 32.58 -15.47 -15.00
C PRO A 128 33.36 -14.89 -13.81
N ILE A 129 33.57 -15.69 -12.77
CA ILE A 129 34.26 -15.27 -11.52
C ILE A 129 35.75 -14.96 -11.75
N GLU A 130 36.33 -15.46 -12.83
CA GLU A 130 37.72 -15.23 -13.23
C GLU A 130 38.00 -13.74 -13.51
N LEU A 131 36.97 -12.97 -13.90
CA LEU A 131 37.10 -11.51 -14.07
C LEU A 131 37.37 -10.79 -12.74
N ASP A 132 36.79 -11.28 -11.65
CA ASP A 132 37.01 -10.73 -10.31
C ASP A 132 38.42 -11.09 -9.81
N GLN A 133 38.86 -12.33 -10.06
CA GLN A 133 40.20 -12.79 -9.72
C GLN A 133 41.27 -11.99 -10.48
N ALA A 134 41.08 -11.77 -11.78
CA ALA A 134 41.98 -10.95 -12.59
C ALA A 134 42.04 -9.50 -12.08
N ALA A 135 40.88 -8.91 -11.78
CA ALA A 135 40.84 -7.54 -11.26
C ALA A 135 41.47 -7.40 -9.86
N GLN A 136 41.37 -8.44 -9.01
CA GLN A 136 42.06 -8.47 -7.72
C GLN A 136 43.58 -8.55 -7.87
N ILE A 137 44.08 -9.34 -8.84
CA ILE A 137 45.51 -9.39 -9.17
C ILE A 137 46.00 -8.01 -9.65
N ASP A 138 45.17 -7.29 -10.41
CA ASP A 138 45.44 -5.92 -10.86
C ASP A 138 45.28 -4.85 -9.75
N GLY A 139 44.97 -5.26 -8.51
CA GLY A 139 44.82 -4.36 -7.36
C GLY A 139 43.54 -3.49 -7.41
N ALA A 140 42.53 -3.89 -8.19
CA ALA A 140 41.28 -3.15 -8.28
C ALA A 140 40.47 -3.26 -6.99
N SER A 141 39.99 -2.12 -6.49
CA SER A 141 39.04 -2.08 -5.37
C SER A 141 37.66 -2.64 -5.76
N PRO A 142 36.85 -3.13 -4.80
CA PRO A 142 35.51 -3.67 -5.10
C PRO A 142 34.60 -2.71 -5.86
N ALA A 143 34.66 -1.40 -5.55
CA ALA A 143 33.89 -0.38 -6.25
C ALA A 143 34.34 -0.20 -7.72
N GLN A 144 35.64 -0.34 -8.00
CA GLN A 144 36.18 -0.31 -9.36
C GLN A 144 35.75 -1.55 -10.15
N VAL A 145 35.81 -2.74 -9.54
CA VAL A 145 35.32 -3.99 -10.15
C VAL A 145 33.85 -3.85 -10.52
N TYR A 146 33.00 -3.42 -9.59
CA TYR A 146 31.58 -3.21 -9.86
C TYR A 146 31.34 -2.23 -11.02
N ARG A 147 31.98 -1.05 -10.98
CA ARG A 147 31.72 0.01 -11.97
C ARG A 147 32.31 -0.27 -13.35
N ARG A 148 33.50 -0.89 -13.42
CA ARG A 148 34.24 -1.10 -14.68
C ARG A 148 33.99 -2.45 -15.31
N ILE A 149 33.58 -3.46 -14.54
CA ILE A 149 33.34 -4.82 -15.03
C ILE A 149 31.84 -5.13 -14.99
N TYR A 150 31.22 -5.15 -13.81
CA TYR A 150 29.82 -5.57 -13.67
C TYR A 150 28.84 -4.64 -14.39
N LEU A 151 28.88 -3.32 -14.14
CA LEU A 151 27.94 -2.38 -14.77
C LEU A 151 27.88 -2.45 -16.31
N PRO A 152 29.01 -2.41 -17.06
CA PRO A 152 28.96 -2.49 -18.52
C PRO A 152 28.53 -3.88 -19.02
N LEU A 153 28.89 -4.96 -18.33
CA LEU A 153 28.46 -6.32 -18.69
C LEU A 153 26.97 -6.55 -18.41
N MET A 154 26.43 -5.93 -17.36
CA MET A 154 25.02 -5.97 -17.00
C MET A 154 24.17 -4.94 -17.75
N ALA A 155 24.77 -4.07 -18.58
CA ALA A 155 24.04 -3.02 -19.30
C ALA A 155 22.81 -3.51 -20.09
N PRO A 156 22.81 -4.68 -20.76
CA PRO A 156 21.61 -5.22 -21.41
C PRO A 156 20.48 -5.51 -20.42
N ALA A 157 20.80 -6.12 -19.27
CA ALA A 157 19.82 -6.43 -18.23
C ALA A 157 19.29 -5.16 -17.55
N LEU A 158 20.18 -4.20 -17.26
CA LEU A 158 19.81 -2.90 -16.71
C LEU A 158 18.87 -2.14 -17.67
N ALA A 159 19.12 -2.19 -18.98
CA ALA A 159 18.24 -1.58 -19.97
C ALA A 159 16.86 -2.27 -20.01
N ALA A 160 16.81 -3.60 -19.94
CA ALA A 160 15.55 -4.35 -19.93
C ALA A 160 14.73 -4.07 -18.66
N VAL A 161 15.35 -4.17 -17.48
CA VAL A 161 14.71 -3.88 -16.19
C VAL A 161 14.28 -2.43 -16.09
N GLY A 162 15.12 -1.48 -16.53
CA GLY A 162 14.77 -0.05 -16.54
C GLY A 162 13.59 0.26 -17.48
N THR A 163 13.53 -0.40 -18.64
CA THR A 163 12.37 -0.30 -19.54
C THR A 163 11.11 -0.84 -18.88
N PHE A 164 11.19 -2.01 -18.23
CA PHE A 164 10.07 -2.58 -17.49
C PHE A 164 9.59 -1.63 -16.38
N ALA A 165 10.51 -1.12 -15.55
CA ALA A 165 10.18 -0.21 -14.45
C ALA A 165 9.53 1.09 -14.95
N LEU A 166 10.02 1.63 -16.07
CA LEU A 166 9.41 2.77 -16.73
C LEU A 166 7.99 2.45 -17.19
N LEU A 167 7.77 1.34 -17.90
CA LEU A 167 6.46 0.95 -18.40
C LEU A 167 5.47 0.67 -17.26
N LEU A 168 5.94 0.08 -16.16
CA LEU A 168 5.16 -0.14 -14.96
C LEU A 168 4.67 1.20 -14.38
N ALA A 169 5.59 2.13 -14.11
CA ALA A 169 5.26 3.43 -13.54
C ALA A 169 4.46 4.32 -14.51
N TRP A 170 4.72 4.22 -15.81
CA TRP A 170 4.02 4.98 -16.84
C TRP A 170 2.57 4.54 -16.95
N ASN A 171 2.28 3.24 -16.93
CA ASN A 171 0.92 2.72 -17.04
C ASN A 171 0.14 2.70 -15.72
N GLU A 172 0.76 3.08 -14.60
CA GLU A 172 0.12 3.04 -13.30
C GLU A 172 -1.01 4.08 -13.21
N TYR A 173 -2.26 3.64 -13.21
CA TYR A 173 -3.42 4.54 -13.14
C TYR A 173 -4.01 4.63 -11.73
N LEU A 174 -4.19 3.49 -11.05
CA LEU A 174 -5.00 3.40 -9.84
C LEU A 174 -4.35 4.14 -8.67
N TYR A 175 -3.08 3.89 -8.41
CA TYR A 175 -2.37 4.54 -7.30
C TYR A 175 -2.22 6.04 -7.56
N GLN A 176 -1.99 6.43 -8.82
CA GLN A 176 -1.90 7.84 -9.18
C GLN A 176 -3.25 8.54 -8.97
N TYR A 177 -4.36 7.93 -9.38
CA TYR A 177 -5.71 8.48 -9.21
C TYR A 177 -6.07 8.69 -7.74
N VAL A 178 -5.73 7.72 -6.88
CA VAL A 178 -6.05 7.79 -5.45
C VAL A 178 -5.16 8.80 -4.71
N LEU A 179 -3.87 8.90 -5.06
CA LEU A 179 -2.89 9.68 -4.31
C LEU A 179 -2.67 11.11 -4.84
N LEU A 180 -3.04 11.42 -6.08
CA LEU A 180 -2.91 12.77 -6.67
C LEU A 180 -4.26 13.49 -6.61
N SER A 181 -4.42 14.34 -5.59
CA SER A 181 -5.69 15.04 -5.32
C SER A 181 -5.87 16.37 -6.06
N SER A 182 -4.83 16.91 -6.70
CA SER A 182 -4.86 18.22 -7.38
C SER A 182 -4.81 18.08 -8.91
N THR A 183 -5.64 18.84 -9.62
CA THR A 183 -5.66 18.91 -11.09
C THR A 183 -4.32 19.29 -11.70
N ARG A 184 -3.51 20.07 -10.98
CA ARG A 184 -2.17 20.43 -11.46
C ARG A 184 -1.18 19.27 -11.40
N ASN A 185 -1.42 18.34 -10.50
CA ASN A 185 -0.49 17.29 -10.12
C ASN A 185 -0.86 15.92 -10.70
N MET A 186 -2.06 15.77 -11.28
CA MET A 186 -2.47 14.51 -11.90
C MET A 186 -1.62 14.19 -13.13
N THR A 187 -1.48 12.90 -13.43
CA THR A 187 -0.83 12.43 -14.63
C THR A 187 -1.77 12.48 -15.83
N VAL A 188 -1.18 12.40 -17.03
CA VAL A 188 -1.96 12.41 -18.28
C VAL A 188 -2.92 11.21 -18.37
N ALA A 189 -2.57 10.05 -17.81
CA ALA A 189 -3.47 8.90 -17.73
C ALA A 189 -4.77 9.22 -16.97
N ILE A 190 -4.66 9.95 -15.85
CA ILE A 190 -5.82 10.41 -15.07
C ILE A 190 -6.59 11.49 -15.83
N ALA A 191 -5.89 12.44 -16.45
CA ALA A 191 -6.52 13.51 -17.22
C ALA A 191 -7.37 12.96 -18.38
N ILE A 192 -6.89 11.89 -19.06
CA ILE A 192 -7.67 11.18 -20.10
C ILE A 192 -8.97 10.62 -19.51
N ALA A 193 -8.96 10.08 -18.28
CA ALA A 193 -10.16 9.54 -17.66
C ALA A 193 -11.22 10.62 -17.37
N GLN A 194 -10.83 11.89 -17.19
CA GLN A 194 -11.78 12.99 -16.96
C GLN A 194 -12.66 13.27 -18.18
N PHE A 195 -12.22 12.95 -19.40
CA PHE A 195 -13.03 13.10 -20.62
C PHE A 195 -14.29 12.22 -20.62
N PHE A 196 -14.31 11.12 -19.85
CA PHE A 196 -15.49 10.26 -19.74
C PHE A 196 -16.58 10.82 -18.82
N ASN A 197 -16.27 11.84 -18.00
CA ASN A 197 -17.21 12.42 -17.04
C ASN A 197 -18.04 13.58 -17.63
N SER A 198 -17.81 13.96 -18.89
CA SER A 198 -18.56 15.03 -19.56
C SER A 198 -19.71 14.48 -20.41
N ASP A 199 -20.87 15.11 -20.32
CA ASP A 199 -22.09 14.74 -21.09
C ASP A 199 -21.86 14.77 -22.61
N GLU A 200 -21.02 15.71 -23.08
CA GLU A 200 -20.53 15.79 -24.46
C GLU A 200 -19.00 15.68 -24.49
N ALA A 201 -18.49 14.44 -24.46
CA ALA A 201 -17.06 14.19 -24.46
C ALA A 201 -16.40 14.59 -25.80
N PRO A 202 -15.39 15.47 -25.80
CA PRO A 202 -14.66 15.81 -27.01
C PRO A 202 -13.63 14.73 -27.36
N TRP A 203 -14.11 13.66 -28.01
CA TRP A 203 -13.35 12.46 -28.38
C TRP A 203 -12.07 12.76 -29.17
N ASN A 204 -12.08 13.79 -30.02
CA ASN A 204 -10.92 14.22 -30.80
C ASN A 204 -9.74 14.66 -29.90
N TYR A 205 -10.00 15.46 -28.85
CA TYR A 205 -8.95 15.89 -27.92
C TYR A 205 -8.47 14.73 -27.04
N MET A 206 -9.37 13.85 -26.61
CA MET A 206 -9.00 12.65 -25.85
C MET A 206 -8.08 11.73 -26.66
N MET A 207 -8.44 11.44 -27.92
CA MET A 207 -7.63 10.58 -28.80
C MET A 207 -6.27 11.20 -29.13
N ALA A 208 -6.24 12.51 -29.40
CA ALA A 208 -4.97 13.23 -29.61
C ALA A 208 -4.07 13.17 -28.37
N THR A 209 -4.65 13.35 -27.17
CA THR A 209 -3.94 13.25 -25.89
C THR A 209 -3.38 11.84 -25.68
N ALA A 210 -4.18 10.79 -25.96
CA ALA A 210 -3.76 9.39 -25.84
C ALA A 210 -2.60 9.05 -26.79
N ILE A 211 -2.65 9.53 -28.04
CA ILE A 211 -1.55 9.34 -29.01
C ILE A 211 -0.27 9.99 -28.49
N LEU A 212 -0.33 11.26 -28.06
CA LEU A 212 0.83 11.97 -27.52
C LEU A 212 1.38 11.28 -26.28
N TYR A 213 0.50 10.79 -25.41
CA TYR A 213 0.86 10.08 -24.18
C TYR A 213 1.58 8.74 -24.44
N ALA A 214 1.27 8.07 -25.56
CA ALA A 214 1.93 6.83 -25.95
C ALA A 214 3.35 7.03 -26.52
N LEU A 215 3.70 8.24 -26.99
CA LEU A 215 4.98 8.48 -27.67
C LEU A 215 6.21 8.34 -26.74
N PRO A 216 6.27 8.92 -25.53
CA PRO A 216 7.46 8.84 -24.68
C PRO A 216 7.95 7.42 -24.37
N PRO A 217 7.11 6.46 -23.92
CA PRO A 217 7.58 5.11 -23.64
C PRO A 217 8.09 4.41 -24.92
N ILE A 218 7.48 4.67 -26.08
CA ILE A 218 7.96 4.17 -27.38
C ILE A 218 9.35 4.72 -27.67
N VAL A 219 9.54 6.04 -27.58
CA VAL A 219 10.85 6.68 -27.86
C VAL A 219 11.94 6.14 -26.94
N ILE A 220 11.64 6.00 -25.64
CA ILE A 220 12.61 5.48 -24.66
C ILE A 220 12.94 4.01 -24.94
N PHE A 221 11.94 3.18 -25.24
CA PHE A 221 12.15 1.79 -25.65
C PHE A 221 13.08 1.71 -26.88
N TYR A 222 12.80 2.50 -27.92
CA TYR A 222 13.61 2.55 -29.13
C TYR A 222 15.05 3.06 -28.90
N ALA A 223 15.26 3.92 -27.91
CA ALA A 223 16.58 4.37 -27.51
C ALA A 223 17.36 3.28 -26.73
N LEU A 224 16.67 2.51 -25.89
CA LEU A 224 17.28 1.48 -25.03
C LEU A 224 17.49 0.13 -25.74
N ARG A 225 16.71 -0.18 -26.79
CA ARG A 225 16.78 -1.47 -27.50
C ARG A 225 18.18 -1.88 -27.96
N ARG A 226 19.05 -0.91 -28.30
CA ARG A 226 20.43 -1.19 -28.76
C ARG A 226 21.27 -1.90 -27.70
N PHE A 227 21.03 -1.60 -26.42
CA PHE A 227 21.73 -2.23 -25.31
C PHE A 227 21.26 -3.67 -25.11
N MET A 228 19.97 -3.94 -25.33
CA MET A 228 19.39 -5.27 -25.20
C MET A 228 19.88 -6.22 -26.31
N ALA A 229 20.00 -5.73 -27.55
CA ALA A 229 20.44 -6.52 -28.70
C ALA A 229 21.90 -7.00 -28.60
N THR A 230 22.77 -6.25 -27.92
CA THR A 230 24.22 -6.55 -27.85
C THR A 230 24.56 -7.66 -26.84
N GLY A 231 23.68 -7.92 -25.86
CA GLY A 231 23.89 -8.96 -24.84
C GLY A 231 23.72 -10.39 -25.36
N LEU A 232 22.78 -10.60 -26.29
CA LEU A 232 22.47 -11.92 -26.86
C LEU A 232 23.59 -12.48 -27.74
N THR A 233 24.38 -11.62 -28.39
CA THR A 233 25.38 -12.05 -29.39
C THR A 233 26.75 -12.39 -28.79
N ARG A 234 27.06 -11.92 -27.58
CA ARG A 234 28.35 -12.22 -26.92
C ARG A 234 28.36 -13.53 -26.13
N GLY A 235 27.20 -14.03 -25.71
CA GLY A 235 27.07 -15.32 -25.00
C GLY A 235 27.03 -16.55 -25.92
N ALA A 236 26.78 -16.37 -27.23
CA ALA A 236 26.58 -17.47 -28.17
C ALA A 236 27.86 -18.03 -28.82
N VAL A 237 29.05 -17.47 -28.53
CA VAL A 237 30.31 -17.82 -29.22
C VAL A 237 31.32 -18.52 -28.32
N ARG A 238 30.87 -19.18 -27.24
CA ARG A 238 31.71 -20.10 -26.46
C ARG A 238 30.96 -21.40 -26.20
N GLY A 239 30.90 -22.21 -27.26
CA GLY A 239 30.65 -23.64 -27.28
C GLY A 239 31.57 -24.25 -28.31
#